data_AF-A0A7G9FHF3-F1
#
_entry.id   AF-A0A7G9FHF3-F1
#
_cell.length_a   1.000
_cell.length_b   1.000
_cell.length_c   1.000
_cell.angle_alpha   90.00
_cell.angle_beta   90.00
_cell.angle_gamma   90.00
#
_symmetry.space_group_name_H-M   'P 1'
#
loop_
_entity.id
_entity.type
_entity.pdbx_description
1 polymer ?
#
loop_
_entity_poly.entity_id
_entity_poly.type
_entity_poly.pdbx_seq_one_letter_code
_entity_poly.pdbx_strand_id
1 'polypeptide(L)'
;MMKGLSKSVAVPVMIFLLFAAGCREPENPGTNPVVPQNPYELTEADVLGAFGLTKGSITASAAAKKIANGMPAASGVIFTERNFIAYDDEAGTFTVKVKGTKNGKNFSNTITMEGFTHPYNSVPFSKNFGDKLKFDAALEDNLKLQNFINLLKNAANIADYLELKFTLANGKVIDIANSAEPYKFTADFAENSGKIELTPKYELIYKKLAEGASEETEKVPVTIVGPAFHNIEYDYFTENDVFEYVAEKVKDEIIKVPANTFASYVYARAKYLNATPSDIFNVGEGSKFKKYQDTYKKSDGQIQITDVHGDSDLSYALDKPKDRGIGADDYSGTISVNYYIQRNQFIADVKNGTYNGSYVIKPVHVEKTGFMKLSENFLKQNFLFSLIKTGNTGVAKTKWLKRKINNIELLGAQTPEGFALKNRHLIDYDHHNTDDYYLSVNNLTELADLAVASKQYVSIAKGQAPREYSLLITSIRMNKVENEKDLVLIFTFEGLGTPIELTLAPFPWN
;
A
#
# COMPACT_ATOMS: atom_id res chain seq x y z
N MET A 1 28.75 -58.29 -45.39
CA MET A 1 28.48 -59.52 -44.60
C MET A 1 27.04 -59.41 -44.10
N MET A 2 25.98 -59.98 -44.68
CA MET A 2 25.65 -61.31 -45.20
C MET A 2 25.60 -62.45 -44.16
N LYS A 3 24.41 -63.11 -44.13
CA LYS A 3 23.97 -64.39 -43.54
C LYS A 3 23.33 -64.32 -42.14
N GLY A 4 22.12 -64.86 -41.88
CA GLY A 4 21.16 -65.56 -42.75
C GLY A 4 20.02 -66.26 -41.97
N LEU A 5 18.93 -66.55 -42.71
CA LEU A 5 17.85 -67.57 -42.59
C LEU A 5 17.02 -67.69 -41.29
N SER A 6 15.68 -67.51 -41.28
CA SER A 6 14.55 -68.20 -41.95
C SER A 6 14.11 -69.52 -41.31
N LYS A 7 12.85 -69.60 -40.83
CA LYS A 7 11.85 -70.62 -41.23
C LYS A 7 10.42 -70.25 -40.85
N SER A 8 9.50 -70.75 -41.67
CA SER A 8 8.08 -70.41 -41.88
C SER A 8 7.20 -71.64 -41.62
N VAL A 9 5.94 -71.47 -41.20
CA VAL A 9 4.80 -72.42 -41.33
C VAL A 9 3.50 -71.58 -41.32
N ALA A 10 2.87 -71.28 -42.46
CA ALA A 10 1.86 -72.04 -43.23
C ALA A 10 0.43 -72.08 -42.62
N VAL A 11 -0.48 -71.40 -43.32
CA VAL A 11 -1.96 -71.31 -43.15
C VAL A 11 -2.64 -72.47 -43.90
N PRO A 12 -3.90 -72.81 -43.58
CA PRO A 12 -4.87 -72.85 -44.68
C PRO A 12 -6.23 -72.19 -44.38
N VAL A 13 -6.71 -71.52 -45.41
CA VAL A 13 -8.03 -70.93 -45.65
C VAL A 13 -9.04 -72.05 -45.95
N MET A 14 -10.30 -71.91 -45.53
CA MET A 14 -11.41 -72.68 -46.12
C MET A 14 -12.62 -71.79 -46.42
N ILE A 15 -13.21 -72.08 -47.58
CA ILE A 15 -14.06 -71.26 -48.45
C ILE A 15 -15.56 -71.58 -48.26
N PHE A 16 -16.41 -70.58 -48.50
CA PHE A 16 -17.88 -70.63 -48.59
C PHE A 16 -18.39 -71.50 -49.75
N LEU A 17 -19.52 -72.19 -49.54
CA LEU A 17 -20.42 -72.69 -50.57
C LEU A 17 -21.88 -72.36 -50.23
N LEU A 18 -22.56 -71.73 -51.19
CA LEU A 18 -24.00 -71.44 -51.27
C LEU A 18 -24.64 -72.45 -52.22
N PHE A 19 -25.85 -72.95 -51.94
CA PHE A 19 -26.96 -73.10 -52.91
C PHE A 19 -28.26 -73.56 -52.22
N ALA A 20 -29.36 -73.20 -52.88
CA ALA A 20 -30.71 -73.00 -52.38
C ALA A 20 -31.68 -74.20 -52.52
N ALA A 21 -32.83 -74.02 -51.87
CA ALA A 21 -34.21 -74.40 -52.26
C ALA A 21 -34.81 -75.74 -51.79
N GLY A 22 -35.99 -75.64 -51.14
CA GLY A 22 -36.93 -76.76 -51.00
C GLY A 22 -38.02 -76.67 -49.91
N CYS A 23 -38.97 -75.73 -50.05
CA CYS A 23 -40.40 -75.78 -49.66
C CYS A 23 -40.87 -76.33 -48.29
N ARG A 24 -41.51 -75.47 -47.48
CA ARG A 24 -43.00 -75.37 -47.32
C ARG A 24 -43.37 -74.35 -46.23
N GLU A 25 -44.24 -73.42 -46.59
CA GLU A 25 -45.05 -72.58 -45.67
C GLU A 25 -46.38 -73.31 -45.35
N PRO A 26 -47.02 -73.06 -44.19
CA PRO A 26 -47.96 -71.92 -44.13
C PRO A 26 -47.98 -71.10 -42.81
N GLU A 27 -48.28 -69.80 -42.99
CA GLU A 27 -49.07 -68.81 -42.20
C GLU A 27 -49.37 -69.12 -40.71
N ASN A 28 -49.18 -68.27 -39.70
CA ASN A 28 -49.53 -66.82 -39.51
C ASN A 28 -49.05 -66.37 -38.07
N PRO A 29 -49.25 -65.12 -37.58
CA PRO A 29 -48.49 -63.87 -37.78
C PRO A 29 -47.70 -63.36 -36.54
N GLY A 30 -46.54 -62.72 -36.81
CA GLY A 30 -46.16 -61.40 -36.26
C GLY A 30 -45.83 -61.19 -34.77
N THR A 31 -44.54 -61.26 -34.43
CA THR A 31 -43.77 -60.12 -33.88
C THR A 31 -42.28 -60.40 -34.11
N ASN A 32 -41.58 -59.50 -34.80
CA ASN A 32 -40.13 -59.58 -35.01
C ASN A 32 -39.38 -59.71 -33.67
N PRO A 33 -38.36 -60.59 -33.56
CA PRO A 33 -37.38 -60.45 -32.50
C PRO A 33 -36.62 -59.13 -32.73
N VAL A 34 -36.64 -58.26 -31.72
CA VAL A 34 -35.80 -57.07 -31.68
C VAL A 34 -34.35 -57.53 -31.79
N VAL A 35 -33.73 -57.25 -32.94
CA VAL A 35 -32.28 -57.34 -33.12
C VAL A 35 -31.64 -56.50 -32.01
N PRO A 36 -30.70 -57.01 -31.19
CA PRO A 36 -30.03 -56.20 -30.20
C PRO A 36 -29.27 -55.09 -30.94
N GLN A 37 -29.77 -53.85 -30.87
CA GLN A 37 -28.99 -52.69 -31.24
C GLN A 37 -27.80 -52.63 -30.28
N ASN A 38 -26.57 -52.61 -30.82
CA ASN A 38 -25.40 -52.26 -30.02
C ASN A 38 -25.71 -50.95 -29.27
N PRO A 39 -25.47 -50.89 -27.95
CA PRO A 39 -25.73 -49.68 -27.17
C PRO A 39 -24.99 -48.51 -27.80
N TYR A 40 -25.64 -47.35 -27.86
CA TYR A 40 -25.02 -46.14 -28.38
C TYR A 40 -23.77 -45.84 -27.54
N GLU A 41 -22.61 -45.75 -28.19
CA GLU A 41 -21.33 -45.56 -27.51
C GLU A 41 -20.99 -44.08 -27.43
N LEU A 42 -20.95 -43.55 -26.20
CA LEU A 42 -20.50 -42.19 -25.95
C LEU A 42 -18.97 -42.11 -26.15
N THR A 43 -18.50 -41.12 -26.90
CA THR A 43 -17.06 -40.99 -27.19
C THR A 43 -16.31 -40.25 -26.07
N GLU A 44 -14.99 -40.43 -25.98
CA GLU A 44 -14.13 -39.65 -25.08
C GLU A 44 -14.32 -38.14 -25.28
N ALA A 45 -14.31 -37.68 -26.54
CA ALA A 45 -14.46 -36.27 -26.90
C ALA A 45 -15.79 -35.67 -26.39
N ASP A 46 -16.86 -36.46 -26.38
CA ASP A 46 -18.16 -36.02 -25.85
C ASP A 46 -18.09 -35.75 -24.36
N VAL A 47 -17.42 -36.61 -23.60
CA VAL A 47 -17.26 -36.43 -22.15
C VAL A 47 -16.31 -35.26 -21.86
N LEU A 48 -15.17 -35.19 -22.55
CA LEU A 48 -14.21 -34.09 -22.36
C LEU A 48 -14.86 -32.73 -22.68
N GLY A 49 -15.60 -32.66 -23.79
CA GLY A 49 -16.34 -31.46 -24.19
C GLY A 49 -17.43 -31.10 -23.20
N ALA A 50 -18.21 -32.07 -22.72
CA ALA A 50 -19.27 -31.84 -21.74
C ALA A 50 -18.75 -31.26 -20.42
N PHE A 51 -17.51 -31.57 -20.00
CA PHE A 51 -16.95 -31.09 -18.73
C PHE A 51 -15.85 -30.04 -18.90
N GLY A 52 -15.60 -29.56 -20.12
CA GLY A 52 -14.53 -28.59 -20.40
C GLY A 52 -13.17 -29.07 -19.88
N LEU A 53 -12.83 -30.32 -20.17
CA LEU A 53 -11.59 -30.95 -19.74
C LEU A 53 -10.54 -30.83 -20.83
N THR A 54 -9.35 -30.37 -20.45
CA THR A 54 -8.18 -30.29 -21.34
C THR A 54 -7.06 -31.15 -20.77
N LYS A 55 -6.53 -32.06 -21.59
CA LYS A 55 -5.40 -32.92 -21.22
C LYS A 55 -4.19 -32.08 -20.79
N GLY A 56 -3.48 -32.53 -19.76
CA GLY A 56 -2.32 -31.84 -19.18
C GLY A 56 -2.61 -30.52 -18.44
N SER A 57 -3.87 -30.07 -18.35
CA SER A 57 -4.23 -28.83 -17.61
C SER A 57 -4.70 -29.09 -16.17
N ILE A 58 -5.06 -30.33 -15.86
CA ILE A 58 -5.58 -30.81 -14.59
C ILE A 58 -5.10 -32.26 -14.37
N THR A 59 -5.02 -32.71 -13.12
CA THR A 59 -4.70 -34.11 -12.80
C THR A 59 -5.85 -35.05 -13.20
N ALA A 60 -5.56 -36.34 -13.36
CA ALA A 60 -6.54 -37.36 -13.73
C ALA A 60 -7.65 -37.51 -12.66
N SER A 61 -7.26 -37.49 -11.39
CA SER A 61 -8.15 -37.54 -10.22
C SER A 61 -9.11 -36.36 -10.19
N ALA A 62 -8.61 -35.15 -10.43
CA ALA A 62 -9.45 -33.96 -10.45
C ALA A 62 -10.35 -33.91 -11.71
N ALA A 63 -9.89 -34.43 -12.86
CA ALA A 63 -10.75 -34.63 -14.03
C ALA A 63 -11.90 -35.63 -13.75
N ALA A 64 -11.59 -36.78 -13.17
CA ALA A 64 -12.59 -37.81 -12.82
C ALA A 64 -13.61 -37.28 -11.80
N LYS A 65 -13.13 -36.60 -10.75
CA LYS A 65 -13.99 -35.94 -9.74
C LYS A 65 -14.85 -34.83 -10.36
N LYS A 66 -14.32 -34.07 -11.33
CA LYS A 66 -15.10 -33.05 -12.07
C LYS A 66 -16.22 -33.67 -12.92
N ILE A 67 -16.02 -34.86 -13.49
CA ILE A 67 -17.08 -35.57 -14.22
C ILE A 67 -18.18 -36.03 -13.25
N ALA A 68 -17.81 -36.63 -12.12
CA ALA A 68 -18.77 -37.13 -11.14
C ALA A 68 -19.59 -36.00 -10.51
N ASN A 69 -18.93 -34.90 -10.12
CA ASN A 69 -19.52 -33.87 -9.27
C ASN A 69 -19.85 -32.56 -10.01
N GLY A 70 -19.19 -32.26 -11.12
CA GLY A 70 -19.34 -31.00 -11.84
C GLY A 70 -20.66 -30.91 -12.60
N MET A 71 -21.00 -29.72 -13.10
CA MET A 71 -22.16 -29.54 -13.99
C MET A 71 -21.71 -29.71 -15.45
N PRO A 72 -22.37 -30.55 -16.25
CA PRO A 72 -22.05 -30.68 -17.66
C PRO A 72 -22.50 -29.42 -18.42
N ALA A 73 -21.68 -28.96 -19.35
CA ALA A 73 -22.01 -27.92 -20.29
C ALA A 73 -23.16 -28.36 -21.22
N ALA A 74 -23.87 -27.39 -21.79
CA ALA A 74 -24.91 -27.61 -22.80
C ALA A 74 -24.31 -28.22 -24.08
N SER A 75 -24.13 -29.54 -24.06
CA SER A 75 -23.40 -30.33 -25.06
C SER A 75 -24.31 -31.29 -25.84
N GLY A 76 -25.64 -31.21 -25.63
CA GLY A 76 -26.60 -32.17 -26.18
C GLY A 76 -26.53 -33.56 -25.56
N VAL A 77 -25.75 -33.72 -24.48
CA VAL A 77 -25.62 -34.93 -23.67
C VAL A 77 -26.28 -34.71 -22.32
N ILE A 78 -27.23 -35.59 -21.97
CA ILE A 78 -27.88 -35.59 -20.66
C ILE A 78 -27.32 -36.78 -19.89
N PHE A 79 -26.68 -36.53 -18.74
CA PHE A 79 -26.15 -37.59 -17.88
C PHE A 79 -27.14 -37.90 -16.75
N THR A 80 -27.47 -39.19 -16.56
CA THR A 80 -28.31 -39.70 -15.47
C THR A 80 -27.49 -40.39 -14.38
N GLU A 81 -26.30 -40.89 -14.70
CA GLU A 81 -25.36 -41.48 -13.74
C GLU A 81 -23.94 -41.08 -14.11
N ARG A 82 -23.12 -40.70 -13.12
CA ARG A 82 -21.71 -40.32 -13.30
C ARG A 82 -20.93 -40.72 -12.06
N ASN A 83 -20.06 -41.71 -12.22
CA ASN A 83 -19.23 -42.22 -11.15
C ASN A 83 -17.79 -42.35 -11.66
N PHE A 84 -16.81 -41.95 -10.86
CA PHE A 84 -15.43 -42.37 -11.11
C PHE A 84 -15.22 -43.77 -10.49
N ILE A 85 -14.48 -44.62 -11.19
CA ILE A 85 -14.16 -45.99 -10.75
C ILE A 85 -12.72 -46.03 -10.26
N ALA A 86 -11.82 -45.44 -11.04
CA ALA A 86 -10.39 -45.46 -10.77
C ALA A 86 -9.75 -44.20 -11.35
N TYR A 87 -8.62 -43.80 -10.79
CA TYR A 87 -7.73 -42.81 -11.38
C TYR A 87 -6.30 -43.00 -10.87
N ASP A 88 -5.34 -42.56 -11.65
CA ASP A 88 -3.93 -42.57 -11.33
C ASP A 88 -3.31 -41.31 -11.91
N ASP A 89 -2.99 -40.35 -11.04
CA ASP A 89 -2.40 -39.07 -11.43
C ASP A 89 -0.98 -39.22 -12.01
N GLU A 90 -0.24 -40.25 -11.62
CA GLU A 90 1.12 -40.51 -12.10
C GLU A 90 1.08 -41.08 -13.52
N ALA A 91 0.24 -42.09 -13.73
CA ALA A 91 -0.01 -42.62 -15.07
C ALA A 91 -0.79 -41.63 -15.97
N GLY A 92 -1.44 -40.63 -15.39
CA GLY A 92 -2.28 -39.66 -16.10
C GLY A 92 -3.53 -40.31 -16.70
N THR A 93 -4.10 -41.30 -16.00
CA THR A 93 -5.25 -42.08 -16.47
C THR A 93 -6.40 -42.06 -15.48
N PHE A 94 -7.63 -42.15 -15.97
CA PHE A 94 -8.79 -42.37 -15.12
C PHE A 94 -9.90 -43.11 -15.84
N THR A 95 -10.75 -43.79 -15.07
CA THR A 95 -11.90 -44.54 -15.56
C THR A 95 -13.17 -44.04 -14.91
N VAL A 96 -14.16 -43.70 -15.73
CA VAL A 96 -15.50 -43.28 -15.29
C VAL A 96 -16.57 -44.20 -15.85
N LYS A 97 -17.66 -44.35 -15.10
CA LYS A 97 -18.92 -44.95 -15.54
C LYS A 97 -19.94 -43.84 -15.73
N VAL A 98 -20.48 -43.75 -16.94
CA VAL A 98 -21.46 -42.73 -17.31
C VAL A 98 -22.68 -43.37 -17.96
N LYS A 99 -23.86 -42.89 -17.58
CA LYS A 99 -25.13 -43.25 -18.24
C LYS A 99 -25.92 -42.01 -18.58
N GLY A 100 -26.74 -42.10 -19.61
CA GLY A 100 -27.56 -40.97 -20.03
C GLY A 100 -28.13 -41.09 -21.44
N THR A 101 -28.43 -39.95 -22.04
CA THR A 101 -29.01 -39.85 -23.38
C THR A 101 -28.25 -38.80 -24.20
N LYS A 102 -27.90 -39.14 -25.45
CA LYS A 102 -27.35 -38.21 -26.45
C LYS A 102 -28.13 -38.36 -27.74
N ASN A 103 -28.60 -37.26 -28.32
CA ASN A 103 -29.43 -37.28 -29.54
C ASN A 103 -30.63 -38.25 -29.46
N GLY A 104 -31.27 -38.36 -28.29
CA GLY A 104 -32.40 -39.26 -28.05
C GLY A 104 -32.05 -40.74 -27.87
N LYS A 105 -30.77 -41.13 -27.95
CA LYS A 105 -30.31 -42.52 -27.73
C LYS A 105 -29.67 -42.69 -26.36
N ASN A 106 -30.05 -43.75 -25.66
CA ASN A 106 -29.51 -44.08 -24.34
C ASN A 106 -28.13 -44.72 -24.44
N PHE A 107 -27.26 -44.39 -23.49
CA PHE A 107 -25.92 -44.96 -23.37
C PHE A 107 -25.62 -45.37 -21.92
N SER A 108 -24.69 -46.32 -21.77
CA SER A 108 -24.12 -46.75 -20.50
C SER A 108 -22.70 -47.25 -20.76
N ASN A 109 -21.70 -46.39 -20.56
CA ASN A 109 -20.32 -46.66 -20.91
C ASN A 109 -19.43 -46.63 -19.68
N THR A 110 -18.44 -47.52 -19.67
CA THR A 110 -17.24 -47.37 -18.85
C THR A 110 -16.15 -46.88 -19.78
N ILE A 111 -15.60 -45.71 -19.51
CA ILE A 111 -14.64 -45.03 -20.37
C ILE A 111 -13.36 -44.81 -19.56
N THR A 112 -12.26 -45.34 -20.07
CA THR A 112 -10.90 -45.04 -19.59
C THR A 112 -10.31 -43.96 -20.47
N MET A 113 -9.76 -42.92 -19.84
CA MET A 113 -9.12 -41.78 -20.50
C MET A 113 -7.66 -41.71 -20.09
N GLU A 114 -6.81 -41.30 -21.04
CA GLU A 114 -5.37 -41.19 -20.87
C GLU A 114 -4.87 -39.80 -21.31
N GLY A 115 -3.65 -39.46 -20.88
CA GLY A 115 -2.98 -38.19 -21.23
C GLY A 115 -3.26 -37.04 -20.26
N PHE A 116 -3.83 -37.32 -19.08
CA PHE A 116 -4.02 -36.36 -17.99
C PHE A 116 -2.78 -36.27 -17.11
N THR A 117 -1.63 -35.99 -17.72
CA THR A 117 -0.36 -35.83 -16.99
C THR A 117 -0.45 -34.71 -15.96
N HIS A 118 0.26 -34.87 -14.85
CA HIS A 118 0.26 -33.89 -13.77
C HIS A 118 0.68 -32.48 -14.26
N PRO A 119 -0.20 -31.45 -14.16
CA PRO A 119 -0.01 -30.15 -14.85
C PRO A 119 1.20 -29.35 -14.33
N TYR A 120 1.66 -29.68 -13.14
CA TYR A 120 2.81 -29.06 -12.50
C TYR A 120 4.07 -29.94 -12.55
N ASN A 121 4.06 -31.11 -13.20
CA ASN A 121 5.28 -31.93 -13.33
C ASN A 121 6.27 -31.28 -14.31
N SER A 122 6.97 -30.25 -13.84
CA SER A 122 7.89 -29.45 -14.63
C SER A 122 8.92 -28.81 -13.71
N VAL A 123 10.14 -28.66 -14.23
CA VAL A 123 11.27 -28.13 -13.49
C VAL A 123 11.06 -26.64 -13.19
N PRO A 124 11.28 -26.18 -11.94
CA PRO A 124 11.35 -24.76 -11.63
C PRO A 124 12.49 -24.11 -12.41
N PHE A 125 12.14 -23.18 -13.32
CA PHE A 125 13.08 -22.62 -14.29
C PHE A 125 13.59 -21.25 -13.88
N SER A 126 12.70 -20.35 -13.44
CA SER A 126 13.06 -18.97 -13.10
C SER A 126 12.32 -18.48 -11.87
N LYS A 127 13.04 -17.76 -11.00
CA LYS A 127 12.49 -17.02 -9.87
C LYS A 127 11.73 -15.80 -10.40
N ASN A 128 10.53 -15.56 -9.88
CA ASN A 128 9.73 -14.39 -10.28
C ASN A 128 10.20 -13.13 -9.54
N PHE A 129 10.05 -11.96 -10.17
CA PHE A 129 10.39 -10.68 -9.53
C PHE A 129 9.54 -10.40 -8.28
N GLY A 130 10.14 -9.71 -7.31
CA GLY A 130 9.48 -9.28 -6.08
C GLY A 130 9.62 -10.25 -4.91
N ASP A 131 10.46 -11.27 -5.03
CA ASP A 131 10.80 -12.09 -3.87
C ASP A 131 11.42 -11.24 -2.74
N LYS A 132 11.04 -11.54 -1.50
CA LYS A 132 11.59 -10.89 -0.30
C LYS A 132 11.20 -11.63 0.96
N LEU A 133 12.07 -11.53 1.97
CA LEU A 133 11.67 -11.72 3.35
C LEU A 133 11.03 -10.44 3.89
N LYS A 134 9.96 -10.62 4.67
CA LYS A 134 9.26 -9.55 5.38
C LYS A 134 9.76 -9.50 6.81
N PHE A 135 10.46 -8.43 7.15
CA PHE A 135 11.08 -8.29 8.46
C PHE A 135 10.20 -7.55 9.47
N ASP A 136 8.92 -7.27 9.20
CA ASP A 136 8.05 -6.50 10.10
C ASP A 136 8.07 -7.05 11.54
N ALA A 137 7.90 -8.37 11.73
CA ALA A 137 7.95 -8.99 13.06
C ALA A 137 9.36 -8.93 13.69
N ALA A 138 10.39 -9.05 12.87
CA ALA A 138 11.78 -8.98 13.31
C ALA A 138 12.16 -7.57 13.77
N LEU A 139 11.69 -6.55 13.05
CA LEU A 139 11.89 -5.15 13.35
C LEU A 139 11.06 -4.73 14.57
N GLU A 140 9.78 -5.12 14.64
CA GLU A 140 8.89 -4.77 15.75
C GLU A 140 9.45 -5.15 17.13
N ASP A 141 10.04 -6.34 17.23
CA ASP A 141 10.57 -6.88 18.48
C ASP A 141 12.12 -6.89 18.54
N ASN A 142 12.78 -6.29 17.55
CA ASN A 142 14.25 -6.27 17.40
C ASN A 142 14.88 -7.68 17.53
N LEU A 143 14.26 -8.67 16.88
CA LEU A 143 14.66 -10.07 16.97
C LEU A 143 16.06 -10.28 16.39
N LYS A 144 16.89 -11.02 17.12
CA LYS A 144 18.15 -11.57 16.58
C LYS A 144 17.88 -12.51 15.40
N LEU A 145 18.82 -12.57 14.46
CA LEU A 145 18.75 -13.41 13.26
C LEU A 145 18.26 -14.84 13.54
N GLN A 146 18.85 -15.53 14.50
CA GLN A 146 18.47 -16.90 14.87
C GLN A 146 17.03 -17.03 15.39
N ASN A 147 16.56 -16.03 16.14
CA ASN A 147 15.18 -16.03 16.63
C ASN A 147 14.19 -15.85 15.48
N PHE A 148 14.52 -15.01 14.50
CA PHE A 148 13.69 -14.86 13.30
C PHE A 148 13.70 -16.11 12.42
N ILE A 149 14.86 -16.78 12.24
CA ILE A 149 14.93 -18.07 11.54
C ILE A 149 14.05 -19.12 12.23
N ASN A 150 14.06 -19.18 13.57
CA ASN A 150 13.18 -20.08 14.32
C ASN A 150 11.71 -19.73 14.15
N LEU A 151 11.37 -18.44 14.05
CA LEU A 151 10.02 -17.99 13.73
C LEU A 151 9.60 -18.45 12.33
N LEU A 152 10.48 -18.32 11.31
CA LEU A 152 10.20 -18.80 9.95
C LEU A 152 9.93 -20.31 9.90
N LYS A 153 10.74 -21.11 10.61
CA LYS A 153 10.58 -22.57 10.68
C LYS A 153 9.26 -23.02 11.31
N ASN A 154 8.75 -22.24 12.25
CA ASN A 154 7.55 -22.58 13.03
C ASN A 154 6.30 -21.80 12.57
N ALA A 155 6.41 -20.99 11.51
CA ALA A 155 5.30 -20.20 11.01
C ALA A 155 4.15 -21.10 10.54
N ALA A 156 2.96 -20.88 11.09
CA ALA A 156 1.75 -21.57 10.63
C ALA A 156 1.43 -21.22 9.17
N ASN A 157 1.71 -19.97 8.78
CA ASN A 157 1.61 -19.49 7.41
C ASN A 157 2.90 -18.76 7.02
N ILE A 158 3.76 -19.42 6.23
CA ILE A 158 5.04 -18.84 5.81
C ILE A 158 4.88 -17.60 4.91
N ALA A 159 3.73 -17.44 4.26
CA ALA A 159 3.44 -16.31 3.38
C ALA A 159 3.38 -14.96 4.11
N ASP A 160 3.16 -14.98 5.42
CA ASP A 160 3.19 -13.79 6.29
C ASP A 160 4.62 -13.21 6.39
N TYR A 161 5.64 -14.02 6.10
CA TYR A 161 7.05 -13.68 6.25
C TYR A 161 7.87 -13.76 4.96
N LEU A 162 7.34 -14.40 3.91
CA LEU A 162 8.08 -14.67 2.69
C LEU A 162 7.18 -14.53 1.45
N GLU A 163 7.65 -13.73 0.49
CA GLU A 163 7.15 -13.73 -0.88
C GLU A 163 8.13 -14.54 -1.75
N LEU A 164 7.67 -15.68 -2.28
CA LEU A 164 8.49 -16.53 -3.16
C LEU A 164 7.62 -17.25 -4.19
N LYS A 165 7.96 -17.06 -5.48
CA LYS A 165 7.29 -17.71 -6.61
C LYS A 165 8.28 -18.13 -7.67
N PHE A 166 7.97 -19.23 -8.35
CA PHE A 166 8.75 -19.74 -9.46
C PHE A 166 7.88 -20.01 -10.67
N THR A 167 8.39 -19.66 -11.84
CA THR A 167 7.83 -20.08 -13.13
C THR A 167 8.51 -21.40 -13.53
N LEU A 168 7.71 -22.40 -13.81
CA LEU A 168 8.14 -23.71 -14.27
C LEU A 168 8.43 -23.69 -15.77
N ALA A 169 9.21 -24.65 -16.27
CA ALA A 169 9.57 -24.73 -17.69
C ALA A 169 8.37 -24.85 -18.64
N ASN A 170 7.23 -25.35 -18.16
CA ASN A 170 5.97 -25.41 -18.92
C ASN A 170 5.12 -24.12 -18.82
N GLY A 171 5.65 -23.05 -18.20
CA GLY A 171 4.99 -21.75 -18.06
C GLY A 171 4.02 -21.63 -16.88
N LYS A 172 3.77 -22.69 -16.11
CA LYS A 172 2.98 -22.61 -14.87
C LYS A 172 3.77 -21.91 -13.77
N VAL A 173 3.06 -21.39 -12.76
CA VAL A 173 3.68 -20.73 -11.60
C VAL A 173 3.35 -21.51 -10.33
N ILE A 174 4.36 -21.76 -9.52
CA ILE A 174 4.21 -22.21 -8.13
C ILE A 174 4.44 -21.02 -7.19
N ASP A 175 3.62 -20.94 -6.15
CA ASP A 175 3.57 -19.80 -5.23
C ASP A 175 3.49 -20.32 -3.81
N ILE A 176 4.40 -19.84 -2.94
CA ILE A 176 4.49 -20.32 -1.56
C ILE A 176 3.23 -19.93 -0.76
N ALA A 177 2.59 -18.81 -1.14
CA ALA A 177 1.35 -18.35 -0.52
C ALA A 177 0.13 -19.19 -0.90
N ASN A 178 0.19 -19.87 -2.05
CA ASN A 178 -0.89 -20.71 -2.58
C ASN A 178 -0.46 -22.17 -2.69
N SER A 179 0.41 -22.63 -1.78
CA SER A 179 0.90 -24.00 -1.76
C SER A 179 -0.19 -24.98 -1.28
N ALA A 180 -0.95 -25.51 -2.22
CA ALA A 180 -1.97 -26.53 -2.01
C ALA A 180 -2.07 -27.48 -3.21
N GLU A 181 -2.92 -28.51 -3.10
CA GLU A 181 -3.17 -29.46 -4.19
C GLU A 181 -3.39 -28.74 -5.54
N PRO A 182 -2.72 -29.18 -6.62
CA PRO A 182 -2.04 -30.47 -6.78
C PRO A 182 -0.53 -30.48 -6.45
N TYR A 183 0.01 -29.50 -5.75
CA TYR A 183 1.43 -29.50 -5.37
C TYR A 183 1.66 -29.04 -3.93
N LYS A 184 2.88 -29.15 -3.45
CA LYS A 184 3.32 -28.51 -2.22
C LYS A 184 4.63 -27.78 -2.47
N PHE A 185 4.66 -26.50 -2.10
CA PHE A 185 5.83 -25.63 -2.23
C PHE A 185 6.13 -25.00 -0.87
N THR A 186 7.24 -25.39 -0.28
CA THR A 186 7.70 -24.94 1.04
C THR A 186 9.16 -24.51 0.97
N ALA A 187 9.74 -24.14 2.11
CA ALA A 187 11.17 -23.84 2.21
C ALA A 187 11.70 -24.23 3.60
N ASP A 188 12.97 -24.61 3.64
CA ASP A 188 13.75 -24.67 4.86
C ASP A 188 14.59 -23.40 5.00
N PHE A 189 14.93 -23.05 6.23
CA PHE A 189 15.70 -21.86 6.57
C PHE A 189 16.90 -22.22 7.44
N ALA A 190 18.05 -21.64 7.14
CA ALA A 190 19.27 -21.76 7.93
C ALA A 190 19.99 -20.40 8.01
N GLU A 191 20.93 -20.28 8.94
CA GLU A 191 21.87 -19.17 8.91
C GLU A 191 23.08 -19.59 8.08
N ASN A 192 23.50 -18.73 7.16
CA ASN A 192 24.78 -18.84 6.48
C ASN A 192 25.51 -17.49 6.56
N SER A 193 26.61 -17.44 7.31
CA SER A 193 27.50 -16.26 7.36
C SER A 193 26.77 -14.94 7.69
N GLY A 194 25.83 -14.97 8.65
CA GLY A 194 25.03 -13.79 9.04
C GLY A 194 23.85 -13.47 8.10
N LYS A 195 23.60 -14.31 7.08
CA LYS A 195 22.46 -14.22 6.17
C LYS A 195 21.46 -15.34 6.45
N ILE A 196 20.25 -15.17 5.91
CA ILE A 196 19.22 -16.22 5.91
C ILE A 196 19.35 -16.99 4.61
N GLU A 197 19.81 -18.24 4.71
CA GLU A 197 19.79 -19.20 3.62
C GLU A 197 18.41 -19.86 3.54
N LEU A 198 17.83 -19.85 2.35
CA LEU A 198 16.54 -20.44 2.02
C LEU A 198 16.75 -21.59 1.04
N THR A 199 16.29 -22.78 1.42
CA THR A 199 16.26 -23.97 0.54
C THR A 199 14.80 -24.28 0.17
N PRO A 200 14.35 -23.96 -1.05
CA PRO A 200 12.99 -24.26 -1.47
C PRO A 200 12.78 -25.77 -1.64
N LYS A 201 11.58 -26.23 -1.33
CA LYS A 201 11.15 -27.62 -1.49
C LYS A 201 9.88 -27.67 -2.32
N TYR A 202 9.88 -28.51 -3.34
CA TYR A 202 8.77 -28.63 -4.27
C TYR A 202 8.40 -30.10 -4.47
N GLU A 203 7.15 -30.43 -4.17
CA GLU A 203 6.60 -31.77 -4.24
C GLU A 203 5.33 -31.76 -5.09
N LEU A 204 5.15 -32.80 -5.90
CA LEU A 204 3.91 -33.07 -6.62
C LEU A 204 3.03 -33.95 -5.74
N ILE A 205 1.72 -33.71 -5.75
CA ILE A 205 0.76 -34.49 -4.99
C ILE A 205 0.00 -35.38 -5.98
N TYR A 206 0.29 -36.67 -5.94
CA TYR A 206 -0.35 -37.68 -6.76
C TYR A 206 -1.46 -38.36 -5.99
N LYS A 207 -2.61 -38.55 -6.64
CA LYS A 207 -3.73 -39.33 -6.10
C LYS A 207 -3.98 -40.55 -6.96
N LYS A 208 -4.23 -41.67 -6.30
CA LYS A 208 -4.52 -42.95 -6.94
C LYS A 208 -5.71 -43.61 -6.28
N LEU A 209 -6.58 -44.17 -7.10
CA LEU A 209 -7.74 -44.95 -6.68
C LEU A 209 -7.86 -46.12 -7.63
N ALA A 210 -7.78 -47.34 -7.10
CA ALA A 210 -8.13 -48.56 -7.82
C ALA A 210 -9.62 -48.88 -7.62
N GLU A 211 -10.20 -49.63 -8.54
CA GLU A 211 -11.61 -50.04 -8.45
C GLU A 211 -11.87 -50.81 -7.15
N GLY A 212 -12.84 -50.34 -6.36
CA GLY A 212 -13.21 -50.95 -5.08
C GLY A 212 -12.22 -50.72 -3.93
N ALA A 213 -11.18 -49.90 -4.13
CA ALA A 213 -10.20 -49.54 -3.09
C ALA A 213 -10.46 -48.14 -2.49
N SER A 214 -9.67 -47.76 -1.50
CA SER A 214 -9.61 -46.40 -0.96
C SER A 214 -8.64 -45.52 -1.76
N GLU A 215 -8.86 -44.19 -1.74
CA GLU A 215 -7.94 -43.22 -2.35
C GLU A 215 -6.62 -43.17 -1.58
N GLU A 216 -5.53 -43.31 -2.31
CA GLU A 216 -4.15 -43.13 -1.85
C GLU A 216 -3.64 -41.75 -2.29
N THR A 217 -2.83 -41.12 -1.44
CA THR A 217 -2.17 -39.85 -1.75
C THR A 217 -0.68 -39.98 -1.48
N GLU A 218 0.12 -39.67 -2.48
CA GLU A 218 1.57 -39.68 -2.44
C GLU A 218 2.14 -38.29 -2.72
N LYS A 219 3.23 -37.94 -2.04
CA LYS A 219 3.98 -36.71 -2.29
C LYS A 219 5.33 -37.08 -2.86
N VAL A 220 5.61 -36.62 -4.07
CA VAL A 220 6.84 -36.94 -4.79
C VAL A 220 7.68 -35.67 -4.93
N PRO A 221 8.87 -35.60 -4.30
CA PRO A 221 9.77 -34.47 -4.47
C PRO A 221 10.25 -34.34 -5.91
N VAL A 222 10.27 -33.11 -6.42
CA VAL A 222 10.90 -32.79 -7.71
C VAL A 222 12.40 -32.64 -7.47
N THR A 223 13.17 -33.65 -7.88
CA THR A 223 14.62 -33.73 -7.63
C THR A 223 15.46 -33.01 -8.69
N ILE A 224 14.95 -32.90 -9.91
CA ILE A 224 15.58 -32.14 -10.99
C ILE A 224 15.07 -30.70 -10.90
N VAL A 225 15.93 -29.79 -10.47
CA VAL A 225 15.62 -28.37 -10.29
C VAL A 225 16.61 -27.49 -11.06
N GLY A 226 16.17 -26.30 -11.48
CA GLY A 226 17.04 -25.33 -12.15
C GLY A 226 17.95 -24.58 -11.17
N PRO A 227 19.04 -23.94 -11.63
CA PRO A 227 19.96 -23.17 -10.79
C PRO A 227 19.28 -22.08 -9.95
N ALA A 228 18.22 -21.46 -10.47
CA ALA A 228 17.45 -20.42 -9.76
C ALA A 228 16.76 -20.93 -8.49
N PHE A 229 16.61 -22.25 -8.35
CA PHE A 229 16.01 -22.92 -7.20
C PHE A 229 17.01 -23.23 -6.08
N HIS A 230 18.30 -22.90 -6.27
CA HIS A 230 19.37 -23.12 -5.32
C HIS A 230 19.93 -21.80 -4.76
N ASN A 231 20.60 -21.89 -3.61
CA ASN A 231 21.43 -20.82 -3.01
C ASN A 231 20.71 -19.47 -2.87
N ILE A 232 19.48 -19.49 -2.37
CA ILE A 232 18.73 -18.26 -2.16
C ILE A 232 19.12 -17.71 -0.78
N GLU A 233 19.81 -16.58 -0.78
CA GLU A 233 20.22 -15.90 0.44
C GLU A 233 19.57 -14.53 0.53
N TYR A 234 19.18 -14.15 1.75
CA TYR A 234 18.72 -12.81 2.07
C TYR A 234 19.60 -12.22 3.16
N ASP A 235 20.06 -10.99 2.95
CA ASP A 235 20.64 -10.19 4.01
C ASP A 235 19.59 -9.96 5.10
N TYR A 236 20.03 -9.97 6.36
CA TYR A 236 19.16 -9.60 7.47
C TYR A 236 19.00 -8.07 7.55
N PHE A 237 18.03 -7.60 8.32
CA PHE A 237 17.78 -6.17 8.42
C PHE A 237 18.96 -5.43 9.06
N THR A 238 19.15 -4.20 8.62
CA THR A 238 20.19 -3.27 9.05
C THR A 238 19.61 -2.13 9.86
N GLU A 239 20.47 -1.26 10.38
CA GLU A 239 20.05 -0.08 11.14
C GLU A 239 19.21 0.87 10.28
N ASN A 240 19.49 0.97 8.98
CA ASN A 240 18.70 1.80 8.06
C ASN A 240 17.26 1.28 7.90
N ASP A 241 17.08 -0.04 7.87
CA ASP A 241 15.75 -0.65 7.82
C ASP A 241 14.95 -0.35 9.09
N VAL A 242 15.61 -0.31 10.25
CA VAL A 242 15.00 0.14 11.52
C VAL A 242 14.51 1.58 11.40
N PHE A 243 15.32 2.48 10.85
CA PHE A 243 14.92 3.88 10.70
C PHE A 243 13.71 4.07 9.78
N GLU A 244 13.70 3.41 8.61
CA GLU A 244 12.55 3.46 7.70
C GLU A 244 11.30 2.85 8.36
N TYR A 245 11.46 1.69 9.01
CA TYR A 245 10.37 0.99 9.68
C TYR A 245 9.74 1.82 10.79
N VAL A 246 10.55 2.33 11.73
CA VAL A 246 10.04 3.14 12.85
C VAL A 246 9.37 4.40 12.29
N ALA A 247 9.93 5.03 11.25
CA ALA A 247 9.37 6.25 10.70
C ALA A 247 7.98 6.00 10.14
N GLU A 248 7.78 4.94 9.37
CA GLU A 248 6.46 4.60 8.84
C GLU A 248 5.49 4.15 9.96
N LYS A 249 5.96 3.40 10.96
CA LYS A 249 5.08 2.90 12.03
C LYS A 249 4.55 3.99 12.94
N VAL A 250 5.28 5.08 13.18
CA VAL A 250 4.83 6.16 14.07
C VAL A 250 4.02 7.24 13.36
N LYS A 251 4.01 7.24 12.02
CA LYS A 251 3.45 8.27 11.15
C LYS A 251 2.12 8.86 11.58
N ASP A 252 1.11 8.03 11.85
CA ASP A 252 -0.26 8.53 12.11
C ASP A 252 -0.41 9.25 13.47
N GLU A 253 0.51 8.99 14.39
CA GLU A 253 0.49 9.45 15.78
C GLU A 253 1.64 10.39 16.13
N ILE A 254 2.61 10.57 15.22
CA ILE A 254 3.84 11.30 15.53
C ILE A 254 3.60 12.81 15.67
N ILE A 255 2.61 13.41 15.03
CA ILE A 255 2.34 14.86 15.16
C ILE A 255 1.48 15.13 16.40
N LYS A 256 1.98 16.01 17.28
CA LYS A 256 1.18 16.64 18.33
C LYS A 256 0.31 17.74 17.73
N VAL A 257 -0.93 17.82 18.20
CA VAL A 257 -1.85 18.93 17.90
C VAL A 257 -2.10 19.69 19.20
N PRO A 258 -1.33 20.74 19.49
CA PRO A 258 -1.55 21.53 20.70
C PRO A 258 -2.91 22.23 20.63
N ALA A 259 -3.62 22.24 21.76
CA ALA A 259 -4.88 22.97 21.86
C ALA A 259 -4.66 24.47 21.56
N ASN A 260 -5.65 25.11 20.95
CA ASN A 260 -5.67 26.55 20.70
C ASN A 260 -4.43 27.07 19.95
N THR A 261 -3.89 26.29 19.00
CA THR A 261 -2.71 26.65 18.22
C THR A 261 -2.99 26.60 16.73
N PHE A 262 -2.54 27.62 15.99
CA PHE A 262 -2.53 27.63 14.52
C PHE A 262 -1.35 26.81 13.99
N ALA A 263 -1.55 26.14 12.84
CA ALA A 263 -0.48 25.35 12.23
C ALA A 263 0.68 26.25 11.80
N SER A 264 0.38 27.47 11.35
CA SER A 264 1.39 28.42 10.92
C SER A 264 2.34 28.88 12.03
N TYR A 265 1.93 28.83 13.30
CA TYR A 265 2.82 29.12 14.42
C TYR A 265 3.96 28.10 14.50
N VAL A 266 3.63 26.81 14.37
CA VAL A 266 4.61 25.71 14.40
C VAL A 266 5.50 25.77 13.15
N TYR A 267 4.89 25.96 11.98
CA TYR A 267 5.59 26.16 10.72
C TYR A 267 6.59 27.33 10.80
N ALA A 268 6.13 28.48 11.28
CA ALA A 268 6.94 29.68 11.43
C ALA A 268 8.16 29.44 12.35
N ARG A 269 7.94 28.79 13.50
CA ARG A 269 9.01 28.44 14.43
C ARG A 269 10.03 27.47 13.82
N ALA A 270 9.58 26.48 13.04
CA ALA A 270 10.47 25.54 12.36
C ALA A 270 11.35 26.23 11.30
N LYS A 271 10.76 27.12 10.49
CA LYS A 271 11.46 27.94 9.50
C LYS A 271 12.51 28.83 10.17
N TYR A 272 12.12 29.54 11.24
CA TYR A 272 12.98 30.44 12.00
C TYR A 272 14.18 29.72 12.63
N LEU A 273 13.95 28.59 13.30
CA LEU A 273 15.02 27.84 13.96
C LEU A 273 15.89 27.05 12.98
N ASN A 274 15.43 26.88 11.72
CA ASN A 274 15.93 25.89 10.79
C ASN A 274 16.18 24.53 11.48
N ALA A 275 15.21 24.10 12.26
CA ALA A 275 15.28 22.91 13.09
C ALA A 275 13.88 22.38 13.41
N THR A 276 13.81 21.13 13.86
CA THR A 276 12.61 20.53 14.42
C THR A 276 12.19 21.27 15.69
N PRO A 277 10.98 21.88 15.76
CA PRO A 277 10.47 22.42 17.01
C PRO A 277 10.28 21.31 18.05
N SER A 278 10.69 21.54 19.30
CA SER A 278 10.63 20.53 20.39
C SER A 278 9.24 19.92 20.60
N ASP A 279 8.19 20.65 20.25
CA ASP A 279 6.81 20.34 20.64
C ASP A 279 5.97 19.84 19.47
N ILE A 280 6.53 19.68 18.27
CA ILE A 280 5.78 19.21 17.10
C ILE A 280 5.51 17.70 17.15
N PHE A 281 6.41 16.92 17.75
CA PHE A 281 6.31 15.46 17.74
C PHE A 281 5.92 14.84 19.08
N ASN A 282 5.13 13.77 18.99
CA ASN A 282 4.65 12.92 20.06
C ASN A 282 5.65 11.79 20.32
N VAL A 283 6.68 12.11 21.10
CA VAL A 283 7.83 11.24 21.34
C VAL A 283 8.11 11.00 22.82
N GLY A 284 7.26 11.52 23.71
CA GLY A 284 7.40 11.36 25.15
C GLY A 284 6.92 10.00 25.66
N GLU A 285 6.91 9.83 26.97
CA GLU A 285 6.38 8.64 27.65
C GLU A 285 4.97 8.28 27.15
N GLY A 286 4.74 6.98 26.93
CA GLY A 286 3.49 6.45 26.38
C GLY A 286 3.30 6.61 24.87
N SER A 287 4.20 7.31 24.16
CA SER A 287 4.14 7.39 22.70
C SER A 287 4.65 6.12 22.00
N LYS A 288 4.18 5.90 20.77
CA LYS A 288 4.67 4.80 19.93
C LYS A 288 6.15 4.94 19.58
N PHE A 289 6.64 6.17 19.38
CA PHE A 289 8.07 6.40 19.15
C PHE A 289 8.91 6.01 20.38
N LYS A 290 8.45 6.36 21.59
CA LYS A 290 9.12 5.98 22.83
C LYS A 290 9.21 4.46 23.00
N LYS A 291 8.15 3.71 22.65
CA LYS A 291 8.20 2.23 22.59
C LYS A 291 9.38 1.73 21.75
N TYR A 292 9.62 2.32 20.58
CA TYR A 292 10.73 1.93 19.71
C TYR A 292 12.09 2.36 20.27
N GLN A 293 12.21 3.54 20.88
CA GLN A 293 13.43 3.94 21.59
C GLN A 293 13.80 2.90 22.66
N ASP A 294 12.82 2.45 23.45
CA ASP A 294 13.03 1.45 24.50
C ASP A 294 13.35 0.06 23.92
N THR A 295 12.77 -0.30 22.78
CA THR A 295 13.02 -1.57 22.08
C THR A 295 14.45 -1.66 21.55
N TYR A 296 14.94 -0.60 20.88
CA TYR A 296 16.28 -0.57 20.30
C TYR A 296 17.37 -0.09 21.28
N LYS A 297 17.01 0.33 22.49
CA LYS A 297 17.97 0.58 23.58
C LYS A 297 18.51 -0.72 24.21
N LYS A 298 17.75 -1.82 24.14
CA LYS A 298 18.13 -3.11 24.74
C LYS A 298 19.32 -3.73 24.02
N SER A 299 20.22 -4.36 24.79
CA SER A 299 21.42 -5.04 24.26
C SER A 299 21.18 -6.49 23.83
N ASP A 300 19.99 -7.04 24.09
CA ASP A 300 19.64 -8.42 23.78
C ASP A 300 19.01 -8.62 22.40
N GLY A 301 18.70 -7.53 21.68
CA GLY A 301 18.19 -7.53 20.32
C GLY A 301 19.28 -7.63 19.24
N GLN A 302 18.87 -7.53 17.97
CA GLN A 302 19.80 -7.55 16.82
C GLN A 302 20.62 -6.26 16.73
N ILE A 303 19.97 -5.12 16.88
CA ILE A 303 20.57 -3.80 16.74
C ILE A 303 20.39 -3.02 18.03
N GLN A 304 21.47 -2.42 18.52
CA GLN A 304 21.44 -1.51 19.66
C GLN A 304 21.72 -0.08 19.20
N ILE A 305 20.76 0.81 19.45
CA ILE A 305 20.81 2.22 19.08
C ILE A 305 20.90 3.05 20.35
N THR A 306 22.11 3.09 20.91
CA THR A 306 22.42 3.88 22.11
C THR A 306 23.59 4.83 21.89
N ASP A 307 23.65 5.88 22.70
CA ASP A 307 24.76 6.81 22.78
C ASP A 307 25.86 6.30 23.74
N VAL A 308 26.89 7.12 23.95
CA VAL A 308 28.03 6.79 24.83
C VAL A 308 27.67 6.68 26.31
N HIS A 309 26.48 7.16 26.71
CA HIS A 309 25.97 7.10 28.08
C HIS A 309 24.97 5.95 28.28
N GLY A 310 24.67 5.19 27.21
CA GLY A 310 23.72 4.09 27.23
C GLY A 310 22.26 4.56 27.10
N ASP A 311 22.02 5.82 26.73
CA ASP A 311 20.68 6.32 26.41
C ASP A 311 20.34 6.08 24.95
N SER A 312 19.04 6.15 24.61
CA SER A 312 18.61 5.88 23.23
C SER A 312 19.14 6.97 22.31
N ASP A 313 19.83 6.56 21.25
CA ASP A 313 20.30 7.45 20.19
C ASP A 313 19.33 7.46 18.98
N LEU A 314 18.23 6.71 19.06
CA LEU A 314 17.17 6.72 18.05
C LEU A 314 16.42 8.06 18.16
N SER A 315 16.59 8.91 17.16
CA SER A 315 16.14 10.30 17.15
C SER A 315 15.39 10.64 15.86
N TYR A 316 14.91 11.87 15.73
CA TYR A 316 14.04 12.30 14.65
C TYR A 316 14.33 13.74 14.23
N ALA A 317 14.05 14.05 12.96
CA ALA A 317 14.16 15.42 12.47
C ALA A 317 13.23 15.72 11.30
N LEU A 318 12.86 17.00 11.15
CA LEU A 318 12.22 17.53 9.94
C LEU A 318 13.22 17.57 8.77
N ASP A 319 12.82 17.15 7.57
CA ASP A 319 13.64 17.24 6.34
C ASP A 319 13.71 18.68 5.84
N LYS A 320 14.85 19.36 5.98
CA LYS A 320 15.04 20.73 5.46
C LYS A 320 13.90 21.69 5.87
N PRO A 321 13.78 22.02 7.17
CA PRO A 321 12.69 22.86 7.69
C PRO A 321 12.54 24.18 6.92
N LYS A 322 13.67 24.82 6.58
CA LYS A 322 13.72 26.07 5.83
C LYS A 322 13.13 25.98 4.42
N ASP A 323 13.30 24.84 3.74
CA ASP A 323 12.96 24.72 2.32
C ASP A 323 11.61 24.02 2.10
N ARG A 324 11.45 22.79 2.61
CA ARG A 324 10.34 21.89 2.21
C ARG A 324 9.86 20.89 3.27
N GLY A 325 10.42 20.93 4.48
CA GLY A 325 10.15 19.95 5.54
C GLY A 325 8.82 20.10 6.25
N ILE A 326 8.18 21.26 6.09
CA ILE A 326 6.99 21.62 6.83
C ILE A 326 6.17 22.60 6.01
N GLY A 327 4.86 22.43 6.08
CA GLY A 327 3.85 23.31 5.50
C GLY A 327 2.70 23.46 6.49
N ALA A 328 1.99 24.58 6.41
CA ALA A 328 0.82 24.84 7.23
C ALA A 328 -0.32 25.37 6.35
N ASP A 329 -1.54 25.15 6.83
CA ASP A 329 -2.74 25.74 6.25
C ASP A 329 -3.69 26.11 7.37
N ASP A 330 -3.73 27.39 7.71
CA ASP A 330 -4.59 27.89 8.77
C ASP A 330 -6.06 28.00 8.34
N TYR A 331 -6.35 27.96 7.03
CA TYR A 331 -7.73 27.93 6.55
C TYR A 331 -8.36 26.56 6.79
N SER A 332 -7.62 25.48 6.52
CA SER A 332 -8.08 24.12 6.78
C SER A 332 -7.79 23.61 8.19
N GLY A 333 -6.84 24.24 8.91
CA GLY A 333 -6.38 23.80 10.24
C GLY A 333 -5.48 22.57 10.17
N THR A 334 -4.59 22.55 9.18
CA THR A 334 -3.77 21.40 8.81
C THR A 334 -2.28 21.75 8.85
N ILE A 335 -1.46 20.79 9.27
CA ILE A 335 0.00 20.84 9.12
C ILE A 335 0.47 19.65 8.29
N SER A 336 1.43 19.88 7.41
CA SER A 336 2.09 18.84 6.60
C SER A 336 3.57 18.81 6.95
N VAL A 337 4.13 17.63 7.17
CA VAL A 337 5.52 17.45 7.61
C VAL A 337 6.19 16.34 6.82
N ASN A 338 7.43 16.59 6.39
CA ASN A 338 8.37 15.56 5.97
C ASN A 338 9.39 15.38 7.10
N TYR A 339 9.49 14.18 7.65
CA TYR A 339 10.42 13.88 8.74
C TYR A 339 11.16 12.56 8.49
N TYR A 340 12.26 12.36 9.18
CA TYR A 340 13.00 11.11 9.16
C TYR A 340 13.46 10.75 10.57
N ILE A 341 13.72 9.47 10.77
CA ILE A 341 14.27 8.92 12.01
C ILE A 341 15.71 8.50 11.73
N GLN A 342 16.60 8.81 12.67
CA GLN A 342 18.02 8.60 12.48
C GLN A 342 18.78 8.78 13.82
N ARG A 343 20.06 8.40 13.88
CA ARG A 343 20.96 8.76 15.01
C ARG A 343 21.13 10.28 15.15
N ASN A 344 21.38 10.76 16.37
CA ASN A 344 21.56 12.20 16.62
C ASN A 344 22.72 12.79 15.81
N GLN A 345 23.85 12.08 15.72
CA GLN A 345 25.02 12.54 14.97
C GLN A 345 24.71 12.70 13.47
N PHE A 346 24.05 11.72 12.87
CA PHE A 346 23.66 11.79 11.45
C PHE A 346 22.63 12.89 11.19
N ILE A 347 21.70 13.16 12.13
CA ILE A 347 20.82 14.33 12.03
C ILE A 347 21.64 15.63 12.02
N ALA A 348 22.63 15.76 12.91
CA ALA A 348 23.51 16.92 12.94
C ALA A 348 24.32 17.07 11.65
N ASP A 349 24.84 15.97 11.11
CA ASP A 349 25.62 15.98 9.86
C ASP A 349 24.76 16.38 8.65
N VAL A 350 23.53 15.88 8.58
CA VAL A 350 22.56 16.29 7.54
C VAL A 350 22.26 17.78 7.65
N LYS A 351 22.00 18.27 8.86
CA LYS A 351 21.74 19.70 9.11
C LYS A 351 22.91 20.58 8.69
N ASN A 352 24.14 20.13 8.93
CA ASN A 352 25.36 20.86 8.62
C ASN A 352 25.84 20.69 7.17
N GLY A 353 25.18 19.84 6.38
CA GLY A 353 25.60 19.52 5.01
C GLY A 353 26.89 18.69 4.93
N THR A 354 27.26 18.00 6.02
CA THR A 354 28.48 17.20 6.14
C THR A 354 28.23 15.69 6.09
N TYR A 355 26.96 15.27 5.98
CA TYR A 355 26.61 13.85 5.84
C TYR A 355 27.24 13.25 4.58
N ASN A 356 28.07 12.22 4.79
CA ASN A 356 28.81 11.51 3.73
C ASN A 356 28.47 10.01 3.67
N GLY A 357 27.36 9.59 4.29
CA GLY A 357 26.90 8.21 4.25
C GLY A 357 26.45 7.80 2.84
N SER A 358 26.62 6.53 2.51
CA SER A 358 26.14 5.95 1.25
C SER A 358 24.63 5.75 1.21
N TYR A 359 23.99 5.71 2.39
CA TYR A 359 22.56 5.54 2.52
C TYR A 359 21.83 6.86 2.24
N VAL A 360 20.84 6.81 1.36
CA VAL A 360 19.96 7.96 1.08
C VAL A 360 18.84 7.96 2.10
N ILE A 361 18.89 8.91 3.05
CA ILE A 361 17.83 9.09 4.04
C ILE A 361 16.53 9.46 3.33
N LYS A 362 15.49 8.64 3.52
CA LYS A 362 14.15 8.87 2.95
C LYS A 362 13.22 9.46 3.99
N PRO A 363 12.74 10.70 3.81
CA PRO A 363 11.72 11.26 4.68
C PRO A 363 10.36 10.57 4.47
N VAL A 364 9.60 10.45 5.55
CA VAL A 364 8.18 10.08 5.57
C VAL A 364 7.35 11.35 5.59
N HIS A 365 6.35 11.41 4.72
CA HIS A 365 5.38 12.49 4.65
C HIS A 365 4.16 12.18 5.52
N VAL A 366 3.71 13.15 6.30
CA VAL A 366 2.49 13.07 7.12
C VAL A 366 1.74 14.39 7.11
N GLU A 367 0.41 14.30 7.07
CA GLU A 367 -0.49 15.43 7.27
C GLU A 367 -1.34 15.20 8.52
N LYS A 368 -1.57 16.26 9.29
CA LYS A 368 -2.41 16.21 10.49
C LYS A 368 -3.35 17.41 10.54
N THR A 369 -4.63 17.12 10.68
CA THR A 369 -5.68 18.11 10.95
C THR A 369 -5.92 18.27 12.44
N GLY A 370 -6.56 19.37 12.84
CA GLY A 370 -7.01 19.61 14.21
C GLY A 370 -6.43 20.88 14.84
N PHE A 371 -5.56 21.58 14.10
CA PHE A 371 -5.13 22.93 14.45
C PHE A 371 -6.30 23.90 14.31
N MET A 372 -6.14 25.08 14.90
CA MET A 372 -7.14 26.14 14.78
C MET A 372 -7.36 26.51 13.32
N LYS A 373 -8.63 26.75 13.00
CA LYS A 373 -9.04 27.27 11.69
C LYS A 373 -9.29 28.76 11.78
N LEU A 374 -8.81 29.46 10.77
CA LEU A 374 -9.01 30.88 10.67
C LEU A 374 -10.39 31.20 10.10
N SER A 375 -11.00 32.28 10.59
CA SER A 375 -12.21 32.86 10.03
C SER A 375 -12.23 34.37 10.25
N GLU A 376 -13.06 35.07 9.48
CA GLU A 376 -13.28 36.52 9.68
C GLU A 376 -13.76 36.83 11.10
N ASN A 377 -14.67 36.01 11.62
CA ASN A 377 -15.16 36.16 12.99
C ASN A 377 -14.04 35.96 14.02
N PHE A 378 -13.12 35.01 13.79
CA PHE A 378 -11.96 34.83 14.65
C PHE A 378 -11.09 36.09 14.69
N LEU A 379 -10.77 36.68 13.53
CA LEU A 379 -9.98 37.91 13.47
C LEU A 379 -10.67 39.06 14.22
N LYS A 380 -11.97 39.30 13.97
CA LYS A 380 -12.74 40.36 14.64
C LYS A 380 -12.78 40.23 16.16
N GLN A 381 -12.83 39.00 16.67
CA GLN A 381 -12.95 38.73 18.11
C GLN A 381 -11.61 38.76 18.85
N ASN A 382 -10.52 38.42 18.17
CA ASN A 382 -9.22 38.19 18.82
C ASN A 382 -8.15 39.22 18.43
N PHE A 383 -8.38 39.99 17.36
CA PHE A 383 -7.54 41.09 16.93
C PHE A 383 -8.41 42.35 16.80
N LEU A 384 -8.14 43.36 17.61
CA LEU A 384 -8.92 44.58 17.58
C LEU A 384 -8.32 45.57 16.58
N PHE A 385 -8.89 45.60 15.38
CA PHE A 385 -8.56 46.59 14.35
C PHE A 385 -9.52 47.78 14.43
N SER A 386 -9.00 48.97 14.70
CA SER A 386 -9.82 50.17 14.87
C SER A 386 -9.21 51.37 14.17
N LEU A 387 -10.03 52.21 13.54
CA LEU A 387 -9.62 53.52 13.04
C LEU A 387 -9.93 54.59 14.09
N ILE A 388 -8.88 55.12 14.72
CA ILE A 388 -8.99 56.03 15.86
C ILE A 388 -8.72 57.47 15.44
N LYS A 389 -9.58 58.38 15.87
CA LYS A 389 -9.47 59.83 15.61
C LYS A 389 -8.42 60.49 16.50
N THR A 390 -7.61 61.36 15.92
CA THR A 390 -6.77 62.34 16.61
C THR A 390 -7.25 63.78 16.33
N GLY A 391 -7.07 64.69 17.28
CA GLY A 391 -7.41 66.12 17.09
C GLY A 391 -8.90 66.43 16.80
N ASN A 392 -9.17 67.43 15.98
CA ASN A 392 -10.50 67.94 15.64
C ASN A 392 -11.24 67.04 14.63
N THR A 393 -12.48 66.64 14.96
CA THR A 393 -13.31 65.74 14.14
C THR A 393 -13.62 66.27 12.73
N GLY A 394 -13.94 67.56 12.59
CA GLY A 394 -14.28 68.13 11.28
C GLY A 394 -13.08 68.16 10.33
N VAL A 395 -11.90 68.48 10.86
CA VAL A 395 -10.64 68.49 10.10
C VAL A 395 -10.22 67.05 9.75
N ALA A 396 -10.23 66.14 10.73
CA ALA A 396 -9.90 64.73 10.52
C ALA A 396 -10.78 64.08 9.45
N LYS A 397 -12.10 64.31 9.52
CA LYS A 397 -13.07 63.81 8.54
C LYS A 397 -12.78 64.33 7.13
N THR A 398 -12.49 65.62 6.99
CA THR A 398 -12.16 66.22 5.70
C THR A 398 -10.88 65.64 5.11
N LYS A 399 -9.84 65.43 5.93
CA LYS A 399 -8.60 64.77 5.48
C LYS A 399 -8.83 63.32 5.09
N TRP A 400 -9.57 62.57 5.89
CA TRP A 400 -9.84 61.15 5.66
C TRP A 400 -10.67 60.88 4.40
N LEU A 401 -11.69 61.70 4.13
CA LEU A 401 -12.49 61.58 2.90
C LEU A 401 -11.64 61.81 1.64
N LYS A 402 -10.66 62.71 1.69
CA LYS A 402 -9.71 62.94 0.57
C LYS A 402 -8.65 61.84 0.43
N ARG A 403 -8.48 60.97 1.42
CA ARG A 403 -7.47 59.90 1.38
C ARG A 403 -7.92 58.82 0.40
N LYS A 404 -7.00 58.43 -0.48
CA LYS A 404 -7.13 57.33 -1.43
C LYS A 404 -5.97 56.36 -1.25
N ILE A 405 -6.29 55.09 -1.02
CA ILE A 405 -5.30 54.00 -0.92
C ILE A 405 -5.76 52.91 -1.87
N ASN A 406 -5.02 52.65 -2.94
CA ASN A 406 -5.41 51.66 -3.96
C ASN A 406 -4.61 50.37 -3.80
N ASN A 407 -5.13 49.43 -3.02
CA ASN A 407 -4.55 48.09 -2.85
C ASN A 407 -3.03 48.12 -2.50
N ILE A 408 -2.68 48.88 -1.47
CA ILE A 408 -1.29 49.06 -1.03
C ILE A 408 -0.96 48.08 0.10
N GLU A 409 0.20 47.42 0.04
CA GLU A 409 0.66 46.53 1.11
C GLU A 409 1.00 47.32 2.38
N LEU A 410 0.35 46.97 3.48
CA LEU A 410 0.73 47.31 4.85
C LEU A 410 1.71 46.30 5.44
N LEU A 411 1.54 45.02 5.08
CA LEU A 411 2.41 43.91 5.47
C LEU A 411 2.62 43.01 4.25
N GLY A 412 3.85 42.56 4.03
CA GLY A 412 4.15 41.62 2.96
C GLY A 412 5.60 41.14 3.00
N ALA A 413 5.96 40.31 2.02
CA ALA A 413 7.29 39.69 1.95
C ALA A 413 8.43 40.73 1.91
N GLN A 414 9.54 40.41 2.57
CA GLN A 414 10.78 41.18 2.63
C GLN A 414 11.94 40.35 2.04
N THR A 415 12.90 41.02 1.39
CA THR A 415 14.13 40.42 0.87
C THR A 415 15.26 40.50 1.91
N PRO A 416 16.11 39.46 2.08
CA PRO A 416 16.12 38.19 1.36
C PRO A 416 14.96 37.24 1.73
N GLU A 417 14.49 37.27 2.98
CA GLU A 417 13.39 36.42 3.48
C GLU A 417 12.59 37.14 4.58
N GLY A 418 11.39 36.64 4.88
CA GLY A 418 10.51 37.12 5.95
C GLY A 418 9.39 38.06 5.50
N PHE A 419 8.74 38.71 6.46
CA PHE A 419 7.64 39.65 6.24
C PHE A 419 7.84 40.91 7.09
N ALA A 420 7.49 42.06 6.54
CA ALA A 420 7.68 43.35 7.20
C ALA A 420 6.56 44.34 6.91
N LEU A 421 6.38 45.28 7.84
CA LEU A 421 5.50 46.42 7.63
C LEU A 421 6.01 47.28 6.48
N LYS A 422 5.12 47.63 5.58
CA LYS A 422 5.33 48.48 4.40
C LYS A 422 4.33 49.62 4.46
N ASN A 423 4.69 50.79 3.93
CA ASN A 423 3.77 51.92 3.78
C ASN A 423 2.97 52.31 5.05
N ARG A 424 3.51 52.03 6.25
CA ARG A 424 2.82 52.31 7.52
C ARG A 424 2.49 53.80 7.71
N HIS A 425 3.29 54.69 7.12
CA HIS A 425 3.11 56.14 7.12
C HIS A 425 1.78 56.62 6.50
N LEU A 426 1.01 55.74 5.84
CA LEU A 426 -0.31 56.06 5.28
C LEU A 426 -1.43 56.01 6.32
N ILE A 427 -1.19 55.34 7.45
CA ILE A 427 -2.20 54.98 8.44
C ILE A 427 -1.68 54.85 9.88
N ASP A 428 -0.39 55.04 10.16
CA ASP A 428 0.17 54.90 11.52
C ASP A 428 -0.06 56.15 12.39
N TYR A 429 0.11 55.99 13.71
CA TYR A 429 -0.05 57.09 14.64
C TYR A 429 0.98 58.21 14.41
N ASP A 430 2.25 57.87 14.18
CA ASP A 430 3.34 58.85 14.08
C ASP A 430 3.13 59.89 12.99
N HIS A 431 2.55 59.49 11.85
CA HIS A 431 2.26 60.41 10.72
C HIS A 431 0.85 61.03 10.80
N HIS A 432 -0.04 60.49 11.65
CA HIS A 432 -1.45 60.87 11.74
C HIS A 432 -1.90 61.25 13.16
N ASN A 433 -0.98 61.70 14.01
CA ASN A 433 -1.25 62.07 15.41
C ASN A 433 -1.98 63.42 15.59
N THR A 434 -2.22 64.18 14.51
CA THR A 434 -2.82 65.52 14.57
C THR A 434 -3.95 65.68 13.55
N ASP A 435 -5.18 65.86 14.06
CA ASP A 435 -6.41 66.10 13.28
C ASP A 435 -6.60 65.09 12.13
N ASP A 436 -6.55 63.78 12.41
CA ASP A 436 -6.63 62.72 11.40
C ASP A 436 -7.17 61.39 11.99
N TYR A 437 -7.17 60.31 11.19
CA TYR A 437 -7.42 58.94 11.63
C TYR A 437 -6.22 58.04 11.36
N TYR A 438 -5.93 57.16 12.32
CA TYR A 438 -4.88 56.15 12.24
C TYR A 438 -5.42 54.76 12.58
N LEU A 439 -4.76 53.71 12.09
CA LEU A 439 -5.04 52.32 12.45
C LEU A 439 -4.41 52.01 13.80
N SER A 440 -5.26 51.59 14.73
CA SER A 440 -4.90 50.97 16.00
C SER A 440 -5.12 49.46 15.91
N VAL A 441 -4.16 48.71 16.43
CA VAL A 441 -4.23 47.24 16.56
C VAL A 441 -4.10 46.91 18.03
N ASN A 442 -5.05 46.15 18.59
CA ASN A 442 -5.09 45.78 20.01
C ASN A 442 -5.02 46.98 20.97
N ASN A 443 -5.58 48.13 20.57
CA ASN A 443 -5.51 49.41 21.29
C ASN A 443 -4.10 50.01 21.41
N LEU A 444 -3.15 49.56 20.60
CA LEU A 444 -1.81 50.13 20.52
C LEU A 444 -1.72 51.16 19.38
N THR A 445 -0.94 52.21 19.62
CA THR A 445 -0.59 53.21 18.60
C THR A 445 0.48 52.69 17.63
N GLU A 446 1.29 51.73 18.07
CA GLU A 446 2.28 51.05 17.24
C GLU A 446 1.66 49.81 16.59
N LEU A 447 2.05 49.55 15.34
CA LEU A 447 1.63 48.36 14.60
C LEU A 447 2.53 47.12 14.87
N ALA A 448 3.23 47.12 16.01
CA ALA A 448 4.21 46.09 16.37
C ALA A 448 3.57 44.69 16.48
N ASP A 449 2.29 44.62 16.85
CA ASP A 449 1.53 43.37 16.98
C ASP A 449 1.17 42.72 15.63
N LEU A 450 1.30 43.43 14.51
CA LEU A 450 1.10 42.84 13.17
C LEU A 450 2.34 42.11 12.66
N ALA A 451 3.51 42.46 13.18
CA ALA A 451 4.78 41.90 12.79
C ALA A 451 5.78 42.02 13.95
N VAL A 452 5.77 41.04 14.85
CA VAL A 452 6.84 40.92 15.86
C VAL A 452 8.12 40.52 15.14
N ALA A 453 8.89 41.52 14.71
CA ALA A 453 10.15 41.34 14.04
C ALA A 453 11.17 40.72 15.01
N SER A 454 11.37 39.41 14.92
CA SER A 454 12.57 38.78 15.45
C SER A 454 13.28 38.00 14.34
N LYS A 455 14.35 38.63 13.83
CA LYS A 455 15.34 38.11 12.86
C LYS A 455 14.74 37.38 11.65
N GLN A 456 14.31 38.17 10.65
CA GLN A 456 14.27 37.84 9.20
C GLN A 456 13.50 36.61 8.70
N TYR A 457 12.75 35.85 9.50
CA TYR A 457 12.09 34.65 8.98
C TYR A 457 10.55 34.64 9.06
N VAL A 458 9.93 35.31 10.05
CA VAL A 458 8.48 35.17 10.27
C VAL A 458 7.84 36.40 10.92
N SER A 459 6.61 36.73 10.50
CA SER A 459 5.77 37.76 11.11
C SER A 459 4.62 37.09 11.87
N ILE A 460 4.78 36.94 13.17
CA ILE A 460 3.75 36.36 14.03
C ILE A 460 2.95 37.50 14.63
N ALA A 461 1.67 37.56 14.28
CA ALA A 461 0.74 38.51 14.87
C ALA A 461 0.23 37.99 16.22
N LYS A 462 0.08 38.89 17.19
CA LYS A 462 -0.42 38.57 18.53
C LYS A 462 -1.85 39.07 18.72
N GLY A 463 -2.73 38.17 19.18
CA GLY A 463 -4.09 38.52 19.58
C GLY A 463 -4.15 39.27 20.93
N GLN A 464 -5.35 39.72 21.28
CA GLN A 464 -5.59 40.51 22.49
C GLN A 464 -5.49 39.67 23.79
N ALA A 465 -4.84 40.23 24.83
CA ALA A 465 -4.86 39.66 26.18
C ALA A 465 -6.30 39.57 26.74
N PRO A 466 -6.65 38.53 27.54
CA PRO A 466 -5.78 37.51 28.12
C PRO A 466 -5.54 36.28 27.23
N ARG A 467 -6.12 36.23 26.02
CA ARG A 467 -5.96 35.10 25.08
C ARG A 467 -5.03 35.50 23.95
N GLU A 468 -3.73 35.38 24.20
CA GLU A 468 -2.72 35.63 23.18
C GLU A 468 -2.67 34.46 22.19
N TYR A 469 -3.22 34.67 21.00
CA TYR A 469 -3.04 33.76 19.86
C TYR A 469 -1.87 34.23 19.01
N SER A 470 -1.08 33.28 18.52
CA SER A 470 0.01 33.51 17.58
C SER A 470 -0.36 32.94 16.22
N LEU A 471 -0.30 33.77 15.17
CA LEU A 471 -0.70 33.44 13.80
C LEU A 471 0.27 34.09 12.80
N LEU A 472 0.64 33.37 11.74
CA LEU A 472 1.43 33.96 10.65
C LEU A 472 0.50 34.70 9.66
N ILE A 473 0.69 36.01 9.54
CA ILE A 473 0.05 36.81 8.50
C ILE A 473 1.08 37.04 7.40
N THR A 474 0.80 36.58 6.18
CA THR A 474 1.73 36.67 5.05
C THR A 474 1.55 37.97 4.26
N SER A 475 0.34 38.54 4.27
CA SER A 475 0.09 39.87 3.71
C SER A 475 -1.10 40.58 4.35
N ILE A 476 -1.00 41.90 4.46
CA ILE A 476 -2.12 42.80 4.72
C ILE A 476 -2.08 43.88 3.65
N ARG A 477 -3.19 44.04 2.92
CA ARG A 477 -3.37 45.09 1.91
C ARG A 477 -4.47 46.05 2.33
N MET A 478 -4.29 47.32 2.01
CA MET A 478 -5.19 48.40 2.36
C MET A 478 -5.87 48.92 1.11
N ASN A 479 -7.19 49.10 1.18
CA ASN A 479 -7.97 49.78 0.15
C ASN A 479 -8.89 50.82 0.78
N LYS A 480 -8.80 52.06 0.30
CA LYS A 480 -9.61 53.19 0.73
C LYS A 480 -10.03 53.99 -0.50
N VAL A 481 -11.32 53.97 -0.80
CA VAL A 481 -11.91 54.73 -1.90
C VAL A 481 -12.05 56.19 -1.47
N GLU A 482 -11.71 57.11 -2.37
CA GLU A 482 -11.87 58.55 -2.15
C GLU A 482 -13.35 58.90 -1.94
N ASN A 483 -13.65 59.85 -1.05
CA ASN A 483 -14.98 60.27 -0.63
C ASN A 483 -15.83 59.22 0.12
N GLU A 484 -15.32 58.02 0.32
CA GLU A 484 -15.95 57.02 1.19
C GLU A 484 -15.34 57.07 2.60
N LYS A 485 -16.04 56.54 3.60
CA LYS A 485 -15.56 56.54 4.99
C LYS A 485 -14.71 55.31 5.32
N ASP A 486 -14.97 54.17 4.68
CA ASP A 486 -14.48 52.88 5.17
C ASP A 486 -13.09 52.55 4.60
N LEU A 487 -12.23 51.97 5.44
CA LEU A 487 -10.98 51.32 5.03
C LEU A 487 -11.22 49.83 4.97
N VAL A 488 -10.84 49.19 3.87
CA VAL A 488 -10.84 47.74 3.75
C VAL A 488 -9.40 47.23 3.96
N LEU A 489 -9.25 46.32 4.92
CA LEU A 489 -8.04 45.54 5.13
C LEU A 489 -8.24 44.13 4.57
N ILE A 490 -7.36 43.70 3.67
CA ILE A 490 -7.39 42.40 3.01
C ILE A 490 -6.23 41.57 3.53
N PHE A 491 -6.52 40.50 4.25
CA PHE A 491 -5.55 39.66 4.93
C PHE A 491 -5.32 38.36 4.17
N THR A 492 -4.05 37.98 4.02
CA THR A 492 -3.61 36.68 3.50
C THR A 492 -2.82 35.96 4.57
N PHE A 493 -3.04 34.66 4.69
CA PHE A 493 -2.44 33.78 5.70
C PHE A 493 -1.74 32.60 5.03
N GLU A 494 -1.05 31.79 5.83
CA GLU A 494 -0.42 30.57 5.34
C GLU A 494 -1.49 29.52 4.99
N GLY A 495 -1.45 29.00 3.75
CA GLY A 495 -2.39 27.97 3.26
C GLY A 495 -3.10 28.33 1.96
N LEU A 496 -4.02 27.46 1.52
CA LEU A 496 -4.78 27.58 0.28
C LEU A 496 -6.20 28.06 0.57
N GLY A 497 -6.35 29.33 0.94
CA GLY A 497 -7.64 29.94 1.22
C GLY A 497 -7.83 31.30 0.56
N THR A 498 -9.08 31.77 0.57
CA THR A 498 -9.40 33.12 0.10
C THR A 498 -8.95 34.16 1.11
N PRO A 499 -8.41 35.31 0.68
CA PRO A 499 -8.15 36.42 1.58
C PRO A 499 -9.37 36.80 2.40
N ILE A 500 -9.15 37.23 3.64
CA ILE A 500 -10.22 37.69 4.54
C ILE A 500 -10.26 39.21 4.50
N GLU A 501 -11.44 39.79 4.30
CA GLU A 501 -11.62 41.24 4.25
C GLU A 501 -12.26 41.76 5.54
N LEU A 502 -11.66 42.78 6.13
CA LEU A 502 -12.23 43.54 7.25
C LEU A 502 -12.49 44.98 6.82
N THR A 503 -13.74 45.42 6.92
CA THR A 503 -14.14 46.80 6.68
C THR A 503 -14.15 47.56 8.00
N LEU A 504 -13.35 48.62 8.08
CA LEU A 504 -13.18 49.46 9.26
C LEU A 504 -13.78 50.84 9.03
N ALA A 505 -14.66 51.25 9.94
CA ALA A 505 -15.21 52.59 9.98
C ALA A 505 -14.41 53.47 10.98
N PRO A 506 -14.13 54.74 10.64
CA PRO A 506 -13.53 55.69 11.58
C PRO A 506 -14.39 55.93 12.82
N PHE A 507 -13.77 56.03 13.99
CA PHE A 507 -14.46 56.32 15.26
C PHE A 507 -13.73 57.36 16.13
N PRO A 508 -14.43 58.38 16.67
CA PRO A 508 -15.79 58.81 16.29
C PRO A 508 -15.82 59.44 14.89
N TRP A 509 -16.95 59.31 14.20
CA TRP A 509 -17.19 59.91 12.87
C TRP A 509 -18.12 61.14 12.91
N ASN A 510 -18.96 61.20 13.95
CA ASN A 510 -20.01 62.21 14.11
C ASN A 510 -19.54 63.37 14.99
#